data_AF-A0A7K3HC10-F1
#
_entry.id   AF-A0A7K3HC10-F1
#
_cell.length_a   1.000
_cell.length_b   1.000
_cell.length_c   1.000
_cell.angle_alpha   90.00
_cell.angle_beta   90.00
_cell.angle_gamma   90.00
#
_symmetry.space_group_name_H-M   'P 1'
#
loop_
_entity.id
_entity.type
_entity.pdbx_description
1 polymer ?
#
loop_
_entity_poly.entity_id
_entity_poly.type
_entity_poly.pdbx_seq_one_letter_code
_entity_poly.pdbx_strand_id
1 'polypeptide(L)'
;MGLCDAEGAPGRPGPAAGPDRRTPEGTDASGRPGGGKLVRPALALATAAAAGAEPKEALPAALAAELVHNFTLLHDDVMDGDRVRRHRPAAWVRFGTPLAILAGDGLLALAFEVLSSHPAPGGAEVTGDLARALRQLCLGQGRDLLAAAVPPTAGSA
;
A
#
# COMPACT_ATOMS: atom_id res chain seq x y z
N MET A 1 2.43 18.64 -62.31
CA MET A 1 2.99 19.34 -61.13
C MET A 1 1.84 19.55 -60.17
N GLY A 2 1.77 18.78 -59.08
CA GLY A 2 0.65 18.77 -58.14
C GLY A 2 0.59 17.44 -57.39
N LEU A 3 0.70 17.53 -56.06
CA LEU A 3 0.98 16.51 -55.05
C LEU A 3 0.00 15.32 -54.96
N CYS A 4 0.50 14.16 -54.51
CA CYS A 4 -0.14 13.27 -53.53
C CYS A 4 0.85 12.21 -53.00
N ASP A 5 1.11 12.29 -51.69
CA ASP A 5 1.18 11.22 -50.67
C ASP A 5 2.20 10.06 -50.76
N ALA A 6 3.05 9.96 -49.73
CA ALA A 6 3.29 8.71 -49.00
C ALA A 6 4.04 8.99 -47.69
N GLU A 7 3.25 9.09 -46.62
CA GLU A 7 3.62 8.99 -45.22
C GLU A 7 4.57 7.80 -44.95
N GLY A 8 5.65 8.06 -44.21
CA GLY A 8 6.52 7.03 -43.66
C GLY A 8 5.84 6.32 -42.49
N ALA A 9 5.41 5.08 -42.70
CA ALA A 9 4.86 4.24 -41.64
C ALA A 9 5.93 3.95 -40.56
N PRO A 10 5.61 4.09 -39.26
CA PRO A 10 6.49 3.62 -38.20
C PRO A 10 6.61 2.09 -38.23
N GLY A 11 7.84 1.59 -38.18
CA GLY A 11 8.16 0.17 -38.22
C GLY A 11 7.40 -0.64 -37.17
N ARG A 12 6.93 -1.82 -37.58
CA ARG A 12 6.21 -2.75 -36.69
C ARG A 12 7.09 -3.10 -35.47
N PRO A 13 6.55 -3.06 -34.25
CA PRO A 13 7.25 -3.63 -33.10
C PRO A 13 7.43 -5.14 -33.32
N GLY A 14 8.65 -5.62 -33.04
CA GLY A 14 8.96 -7.05 -33.06
C GLY A 14 8.09 -7.85 -32.09
N PRO A 15 7.96 -9.17 -32.28
CA PRO A 15 7.08 -9.99 -31.47
C PRO A 15 7.45 -9.88 -30.00
N ALA A 16 6.45 -9.55 -29.17
CA ALA A 16 6.59 -9.54 -27.72
C ALA A 16 7.13 -10.89 -27.24
N ALA A 17 8.24 -10.85 -26.49
CA ALA A 17 8.79 -12.03 -25.84
C ALA A 17 7.70 -12.68 -24.99
N GLY A 18 7.40 -13.94 -25.27
CA GLY A 18 6.39 -14.72 -24.54
C GLY A 18 6.70 -14.83 -23.05
N PRO A 19 5.71 -15.15 -22.21
CA PRO A 19 5.89 -15.17 -20.76
C PRO A 19 6.94 -16.22 -20.37
N ASP A 20 8.00 -15.74 -19.72
CA ASP A 20 9.06 -16.54 -19.11
C ASP A 20 8.47 -17.46 -18.03
N ARG A 21 8.52 -18.78 -18.27
CA ARG A 21 7.97 -19.82 -17.39
C ARG A 21 8.97 -20.25 -16.31
N ARG A 22 9.45 -19.34 -15.47
CA ARG A 22 10.35 -19.68 -14.36
C ARG A 22 9.66 -19.49 -13.00
N THR A 23 9.35 -20.63 -12.36
CA THR A 23 9.09 -20.92 -10.92
C THR A 23 8.09 -20.04 -10.14
N PRO A 24 7.32 -20.57 -9.17
CA PRO A 24 6.42 -19.75 -8.34
C PRO A 24 7.25 -18.95 -7.33
N GLU A 25 7.89 -17.89 -7.80
CA GLU A 25 8.67 -16.98 -6.98
C GLU A 25 7.69 -16.10 -6.20
N GLY A 26 7.50 -16.40 -4.91
CA GLY A 26 6.72 -15.53 -4.03
C GLY A 26 5.92 -16.18 -2.91
N THR A 27 6.29 -17.35 -2.41
CA THR A 27 5.65 -17.92 -1.22
C THR A 27 6.52 -17.77 0.03
N ASP A 28 5.92 -17.44 1.17
CA ASP A 28 6.60 -17.53 2.46
C ASP A 28 6.86 -19.01 2.84
N ALA A 29 7.53 -19.26 3.97
CA ALA A 29 7.81 -20.61 4.46
C ALA A 29 6.56 -21.51 4.66
N SER A 30 5.35 -20.94 4.58
CA SER A 30 4.07 -21.65 4.67
C SER A 30 3.36 -21.85 3.32
N GLY A 31 4.01 -21.53 2.20
CA GLY A 31 3.43 -21.69 0.85
C GLY A 31 2.39 -20.63 0.50
N ARG A 32 2.25 -19.57 1.32
CA ARG A 32 1.29 -18.49 1.05
C ARG A 32 1.96 -17.39 0.25
N PRO A 33 1.29 -16.81 -0.76
CA PRO A 33 1.84 -15.70 -1.52
C PRO A 33 2.20 -14.54 -0.58
N GLY A 34 3.49 -14.27 -0.39
CA GLY A 34 4.15 -13.25 0.46
C GLY A 34 3.27 -12.48 1.47
N GLY A 35 2.57 -13.19 2.35
CA GLY A 35 1.55 -12.64 3.24
C GLY A 35 2.13 -11.78 4.37
N GLY A 36 1.39 -10.75 4.79
CA GLY A 36 1.72 -10.01 6.02
C GLY A 36 1.46 -10.86 7.26
N LYS A 37 2.05 -10.45 8.40
CA LYS A 37 1.82 -11.12 9.69
C LYS A 37 0.40 -10.90 10.25
N LEU A 38 -0.41 -10.05 9.60
CA LEU A 38 -1.77 -9.67 10.00
C LEU A 38 -1.88 -9.27 11.48
N VAL A 39 -0.84 -8.62 12.02
CA VAL A 39 -0.78 -8.22 13.43
C VAL A 39 -1.88 -7.23 13.76
N ARG A 40 -2.18 -6.28 12.85
CA ARG A 40 -3.19 -5.24 13.06
C ARG A 40 -4.62 -5.82 13.12
N PRO A 41 -5.06 -6.66 12.17
CA PRO A 41 -6.33 -7.38 12.30
C PRO A 41 -6.42 -8.22 13.57
N ALA A 42 -5.38 -9.00 13.86
CA ALA A 42 -5.36 -9.87 15.04
C ALA A 42 -5.51 -9.07 16.33
N LEU A 43 -4.83 -7.92 16.43
CA LEU A 43 -4.92 -7.03 17.58
C LEU A 43 -6.32 -6.40 17.72
N ALA A 44 -6.92 -5.94 16.62
CA ALA A 44 -8.27 -5.37 16.64
C ALA A 44 -9.32 -6.41 17.12
N LEU A 45 -9.27 -7.62 16.56
CA LEU A 45 -10.16 -8.72 16.94
C LEU A 45 -9.92 -9.17 18.39
N ALA A 46 -8.67 -9.28 18.84
CA ALA A 46 -8.35 -9.65 20.21
C ALA A 46 -8.81 -8.59 21.22
N THR A 47 -8.69 -7.30 20.86
CA THR A 47 -9.16 -6.19 21.71
C THR A 47 -10.67 -6.20 21.83
N ALA A 48 -11.38 -6.44 20.73
CA ALA A 48 -12.84 -6.57 20.73
C ALA A 48 -13.31 -7.76 21.57
N ALA A 49 -12.67 -8.92 21.41
CA ALA A 49 -12.96 -10.10 22.21
C ALA A 49 -12.71 -9.85 23.72
N ALA A 50 -11.62 -9.16 24.07
CA ALA A 50 -11.32 -8.77 25.45
C ALA A 50 -12.34 -7.78 26.03
N ALA A 51 -12.98 -6.97 25.18
CA ALA A 51 -14.07 -6.07 25.55
C ALA A 51 -15.46 -6.75 25.55
N GLY A 52 -15.54 -8.04 25.24
CA GLY A 52 -16.80 -8.80 25.21
C GLY A 52 -17.62 -8.62 23.93
N ALA A 53 -17.04 -8.05 22.88
CA ALA A 53 -17.70 -7.90 21.58
C ALA A 53 -17.52 -9.16 20.71
N GLU A 54 -18.50 -9.41 19.83
CA GLU A 54 -18.43 -10.50 18.87
C GLU A 54 -17.43 -10.17 17.75
N PRO A 55 -16.66 -11.15 17.23
CA PRO A 55 -15.67 -10.91 16.19
C PRO A 55 -16.22 -10.19 14.94
N LYS A 56 -17.48 -10.45 14.60
CA LYS A 56 -18.17 -9.81 13.46
C LYS A 56 -18.32 -8.29 13.61
N GLU A 57 -18.38 -7.79 14.84
CA GLU A 57 -18.55 -6.36 15.13
C GLU A 57 -17.25 -5.59 14.93
N ALA A 58 -16.10 -6.25 15.18
CA ALA A 58 -14.77 -5.65 15.00
C ALA A 58 -14.15 -5.91 13.63
N LEU A 59 -14.75 -6.80 12.82
CA LEU A 59 -14.22 -7.17 11.52
C LEU A 59 -14.04 -5.96 10.57
N PRO A 60 -14.98 -5.00 10.45
CA PRO A 60 -14.76 -3.81 9.62
C PRO A 60 -13.56 -2.98 10.07
N ALA A 61 -13.36 -2.81 11.39
CA ALA A 61 -12.21 -2.09 11.94
C ALA A 61 -10.89 -2.83 11.70
N ALA A 62 -10.89 -4.15 11.88
CA ALA A 62 -9.73 -5.00 11.60
C ALA A 62 -9.31 -4.94 10.12
N LEU A 63 -10.28 -4.98 9.20
CA LEU A 63 -10.05 -4.86 7.77
C LEU A 63 -9.54 -3.47 7.40
N ALA A 64 -10.18 -2.41 7.90
CA ALA A 64 -9.75 -1.03 7.65
C ALA A 64 -8.32 -0.78 8.11
N ALA A 65 -7.92 -1.31 9.27
CA ALA A 65 -6.55 -1.21 9.78
C ALA A 65 -5.51 -1.89 8.88
N GLU A 66 -5.83 -3.05 8.30
CA GLU A 66 -4.94 -3.76 7.36
C GLU A 66 -4.90 -3.11 5.98
N LEU A 67 -6.02 -2.55 5.52
CA LEU A 67 -6.06 -1.77 4.28
C LEU A 67 -5.19 -0.52 4.39
N VAL A 68 -5.32 0.24 5.49
CA VAL A 68 -4.44 1.37 5.79
C VAL A 68 -2.99 0.92 5.91
N HIS A 69 -2.71 -0.23 6.54
CA HIS A 69 -1.35 -0.74 6.60
C HIS A 69 -0.75 -1.00 5.21
N ASN A 70 -1.48 -1.67 4.32
CA ASN A 70 -0.98 -1.94 2.97
C ASN A 70 -0.88 -0.66 2.11
N PHE A 71 -1.79 0.30 2.29
CA PHE A 71 -1.66 1.65 1.75
C PHE A 71 -0.32 2.29 2.13
N THR A 72 0.00 2.32 3.43
CA THR A 72 1.25 2.94 3.90
C THR A 72 2.48 2.25 3.33
N LEU A 73 2.50 0.92 3.24
CA LEU A 73 3.64 0.20 2.66
C LEU A 73 3.88 0.53 1.18
N LEU A 74 2.82 0.72 0.40
CA LEU A 74 2.95 1.08 -1.02
C LEU A 74 3.53 2.49 -1.19
N HIS A 75 3.06 3.43 -0.39
CA HIS A 75 3.52 4.81 -0.44
C HIS A 75 4.92 4.96 0.16
N ASP A 76 5.24 4.26 1.26
CA ASP A 76 6.57 4.26 1.88
C ASP A 76 7.63 3.73 0.92
N ASP A 77 7.37 2.60 0.24
CA ASP A 77 8.33 2.05 -0.74
C ASP A 77 8.65 3.06 -1.85
N VAL A 78 7.69 3.91 -2.23
CA VAL A 78 7.89 4.99 -3.20
C VAL A 78 8.69 6.15 -2.60
N MET A 79 8.34 6.60 -1.39
CA MET A 79 8.99 7.72 -0.70
C MET A 79 10.46 7.43 -0.39
N ASP A 80 10.76 6.20 0.04
CA ASP A 80 12.10 5.77 0.44
C ASP A 80 12.95 5.28 -0.75
N GLY A 81 12.32 5.06 -1.91
CA GLY A 81 12.98 4.47 -3.06
C GLY A 81 13.35 2.99 -2.87
N ASP A 82 12.67 2.30 -1.94
CA ASP A 82 12.90 0.90 -1.63
C ASP A 82 12.47 0.01 -2.81
N ARG A 83 13.45 -0.68 -3.39
CA ARG A 83 13.21 -1.46 -4.63
C ARG A 83 12.68 -2.87 -4.37
N VAL A 84 12.77 -3.37 -3.14
CA VAL A 84 12.43 -4.74 -2.76
C VAL A 84 11.65 -4.75 -1.45
N ARG A 85 10.51 -5.43 -1.44
CA ARG A 85 9.71 -5.70 -0.24
C ARG A 85 9.45 -7.18 -0.07
N ARG A 86 9.77 -7.71 1.11
CA ARG A 86 9.62 -9.15 1.46
C ARG A 86 10.15 -10.07 0.36
N HIS A 87 11.39 -9.80 -0.07
CA HIS A 87 12.10 -10.56 -1.11
C HIS A 87 11.48 -10.51 -2.51
N ARG A 88 10.58 -9.56 -2.79
CA ARG A 88 9.98 -9.35 -4.11
C ARG A 88 10.18 -7.90 -4.58
N PRO A 89 10.17 -7.62 -5.89
CA PRO A 89 10.17 -6.25 -6.38
C PRO A 89 9.04 -5.44 -5.74
N ALA A 90 9.34 -4.23 -5.27
CA ALA A 90 8.33 -3.31 -4.77
C ALA A 90 7.32 -2.96 -5.89
N ALA A 91 6.09 -2.60 -5.51
CA ALA A 91 5.01 -2.37 -6.47
C ALA A 91 5.37 -1.27 -7.49
N TRP A 92 6.02 -0.20 -7.05
CA TRP A 92 6.44 0.89 -7.94
C TRP A 92 7.56 0.49 -8.91
N VAL A 93 8.43 -0.47 -8.54
CA VAL A 93 9.43 -1.04 -9.44
C VAL A 93 8.75 -1.88 -10.53
N ARG A 94 7.70 -2.61 -10.16
CA ARG A 94 6.98 -3.53 -11.07
C ARG A 94 6.01 -2.79 -12.01
N PHE A 95 5.30 -1.80 -11.50
CA PHE A 95 4.15 -1.15 -12.16
C PHE A 95 4.33 0.35 -12.39
N GLY A 96 5.43 0.94 -11.91
CA GLY A 96 5.68 2.37 -11.96
C GLY A 96 5.08 3.14 -10.79
N THR A 97 5.68 4.29 -10.49
CA THR A 97 5.26 5.18 -9.40
C THR A 97 3.78 5.61 -9.47
N PRO A 98 3.23 6.04 -10.62
CA PRO A 98 1.84 6.51 -10.66
C PRO A 98 0.82 5.44 -10.26
N LEU A 99 1.01 4.19 -10.71
CA LEU A 99 0.11 3.09 -10.37
C LEU A 99 0.28 2.64 -8.92
N ALA A 100 1.49 2.68 -8.36
CA ALA A 100 1.70 2.38 -6.95
C ALA A 100 1.02 3.40 -6.03
N ILE A 101 1.08 4.69 -6.38
CA ILE A 101 0.38 5.77 -5.66
C ILE A 101 -1.13 5.53 -5.71
N LEU A 102 -1.70 5.35 -6.91
CA LEU A 102 -3.14 5.13 -7.08
C LEU A 102 -3.63 3.84 -6.39
N ALA A 103 -2.83 2.78 -6.39
CA ALA A 103 -3.17 1.57 -5.64
C ALA A 103 -3.22 1.83 -4.14
N GLY A 104 -2.29 2.62 -3.59
CA GLY A 104 -2.33 3.07 -2.21
C GLY A 104 -3.58 3.90 -1.91
N ASP A 105 -3.88 4.90 -2.74
CA ASP A 105 -5.05 5.76 -2.56
C ASP A 105 -6.37 4.97 -2.61
N GLY A 106 -6.44 3.97 -3.49
CA GLY A 106 -7.57 3.05 -3.58
C GLY A 106 -7.76 2.21 -2.32
N LEU A 107 -6.67 1.71 -1.72
CA LEU A 107 -6.72 0.98 -0.44
C LEU A 107 -7.18 1.88 0.70
N LEU A 108 -6.72 3.13 0.73
CA LEU A 108 -7.15 4.12 1.71
C LEU A 108 -8.64 4.43 1.59
N ALA A 109 -9.13 4.67 0.36
CA ALA A 109 -10.55 4.88 0.08
C ALA A 109 -11.40 3.67 0.52
N LEU A 110 -10.95 2.46 0.18
CA LEU A 110 -11.64 1.22 0.58
C LEU A 110 -11.68 1.04 2.10
N ALA A 111 -10.65 1.46 2.84
CA ALA A 111 -10.66 1.39 4.31
C ALA A 111 -11.80 2.23 4.91
N PHE A 112 -12.01 3.45 4.40
CA PHE A 112 -13.12 4.31 4.81
C PHE A 112 -14.48 3.79 4.32
N GLU A 113 -14.54 3.25 3.10
CA GLU A 113 -15.75 2.60 2.57
C GLU A 113 -16.20 1.45 3.48
N VAL A 114 -15.27 0.58 3.89
CA VAL A 114 -15.55 -0.55 4.79
C VAL A 114 -16.14 -0.08 6.12
N LEU A 115 -15.55 0.95 6.74
CA LEU A 115 -16.09 1.50 8.00
C LEU A 115 -17.46 2.16 7.83
N SER A 116 -17.64 2.91 6.75
CA SER A 116 -18.91 3.63 6.50
C SER A 116 -20.07 2.72 6.10
N SER A 117 -19.78 1.60 5.42
CA SER A 117 -20.78 0.64 4.94
C SER A 117 -21.28 -0.33 6.01
N HIS A 118 -20.65 -0.37 7.18
CA HIS A 118 -21.01 -1.27 8.29
C HIS A 118 -21.38 -0.47 9.54
N PRO A 119 -22.57 0.17 9.56
CA PRO A 119 -23.00 0.97 10.69
C PRO A 119 -23.13 0.10 11.95
N ALA A 120 -22.36 0.44 12.97
CA ALA A 120 -22.40 -0.12 14.30
C ALA A 120 -22.44 1.03 15.33
N PRO A 121 -22.93 0.79 16.56
CA PRO A 121 -22.74 1.74 17.66
C PRO A 121 -21.26 2.11 17.77
N GLY A 122 -20.93 3.40 17.76
CA GLY A 122 -19.53 3.85 17.78
C GLY A 122 -18.86 3.95 16.40
N GLY A 123 -19.52 3.62 15.29
CA GLY A 123 -18.89 3.57 13.96
C GLY A 123 -18.34 4.92 13.48
N ALA A 124 -19.02 6.03 13.83
CA ALA A 124 -18.53 7.37 13.53
C ALA A 124 -17.27 7.70 14.34
N GLU A 125 -17.24 7.33 15.62
CA GLU A 125 -16.08 7.48 16.49
C GLU A 125 -14.89 6.67 15.98
N VAL A 126 -15.09 5.39 15.61
CA VAL A 126 -14.05 4.53 15.03
C VAL A 126 -13.50 5.11 13.73
N THR A 127 -14.37 5.64 12.87
CA THR A 127 -13.95 6.31 11.63
C THR A 127 -13.13 7.58 11.93
N GLY A 128 -13.55 8.36 12.92
CA GLY A 128 -12.83 9.54 13.40
C GLY A 128 -11.47 9.20 14.01
N ASP A 129 -11.37 8.09 14.74
CA ASP A 129 -10.14 7.59 15.34
C ASP A 129 -9.16 7.12 14.25
N LEU A 130 -9.64 6.40 13.24
CA LEU A 130 -8.81 6.02 12.09
C LEU A 130 -8.28 7.26 11.35
N ALA A 131 -9.15 8.24 11.07
CA ALA A 131 -8.74 9.49 10.41
C ALA A 131 -7.70 10.26 11.24
N ARG A 132 -7.87 10.30 12.57
CA ARG A 132 -6.89 10.94 13.46
C ARG A 132 -5.56 10.18 13.46
N ALA A 133 -5.59 8.86 13.51
CA ALA A 133 -4.39 8.01 13.45
C ALA A 133 -3.64 8.19 12.12
N LEU A 134 -4.36 8.19 10.99
CA LEU A 134 -3.81 8.47 9.66
C LEU A 134 -3.13 9.84 9.60
N ARG A 135 -3.79 10.89 10.12
CA ARG A 135 -3.18 12.23 10.16
C ARG A 135 -1.90 12.25 10.98
N GLN A 136 -1.86 11.57 12.14
CA GLN A 136 -0.64 11.47 12.94
C GLN A 136 0.45 10.68 12.23
N LEU A 137 0.09 9.61 11.50
CA LEU A 137 1.01 8.85 10.68
C LEU A 137 1.66 9.72 9.60
N CYS A 138 0.87 10.48 8.83
CA CYS A 138 1.41 11.38 7.80
C CYS A 138 2.35 12.44 8.39
N LEU A 139 2.01 13.00 9.56
CA LEU A 139 2.87 13.93 10.27
C LEU A 139 4.17 13.26 10.76
N GLY A 140 4.10 12.00 11.18
CA GLY A 140 5.26 11.19 11.55
C GLY A 140 6.19 10.95 10.36
N GLN A 141 5.64 10.46 9.25
CA GLN A 141 6.39 10.20 8.02
C GLN A 141 7.04 11.46 7.47
N GLY A 142 6.32 12.59 7.46
CA GLY A 142 6.88 13.87 7.03
C GLY A 142 8.07 14.33 7.89
N ARG A 143 8.03 14.09 9.21
CA ARG A 143 9.16 14.37 10.09
C ARG A 143 10.35 13.47 9.81
N ASP A 144 10.11 12.19 9.53
CA ASP A 144 11.17 11.22 9.23
C ASP A 144 11.90 11.56 7.93
N LEU A 145 11.15 11.87 6.86
CA LEU A 145 11.71 12.32 5.59
C LEU A 145 12.53 13.62 5.71
N LEU A 146 12.04 14.58 6.50
CA LEU A 146 12.78 15.82 6.77
C LEU A 146 14.07 15.56 7.55
N ALA A 147 14.03 14.68 8.55
CA ALA A 147 15.21 14.30 9.32
C ALA A 147 16.26 13.61 8.44
N ALA A 148 15.83 12.73 7.52
CA ALA A 148 16.71 12.06 6.56
C ALA A 148 17.33 13.02 5.52
N ALA A 149 16.63 14.11 5.19
CA ALA A 149 17.10 15.13 4.24
C ALA A 149 18.14 16.11 4.84
N VAL A 150 18.23 16.23 6.16
CA VAL A 150 19.22 17.09 6.82
C VAL A 150 20.58 16.36 6.88
N PRO A 151 21.65 16.89 6.24
CA PRO A 151 22.96 16.26 6.34
C PRO A 151 23.45 16.29 7.80
N PRO A 152 24.12 15.23 8.29
CA PRO A 152 24.64 15.22 9.65
C PRO A 152 25.55 16.44 9.84
N THR A 153 25.23 17.28 10.83
CA THR A 153 26.07 18.44 11.16
C THR A 153 27.46 17.94 11.51
N ALA A 154 28.44 18.23 10.65
CA ALA A 154 29.84 18.03 10.98
C ALA A 154 30.18 18.96 12.15
N GLY A 155 30.30 18.42 13.36
CA GLY A 155 30.87 19.13 14.50
C GLY A 155 30.13 18.97 15.83
N SER A 156 30.48 17.93 16.58
CA SER A 156 30.82 18.08 18.00
C SER A 156 31.91 17.06 18.33
N ALA A 157 33.16 17.43 18.02
CA ALA A 157 34.37 16.82 18.54
C ALA A 157 34.92 17.73 19.65
#